data_AF-A0AAD5XRY8-F1
#
_entry.id   AF-A0AAD5XRY8-F1
#
_cell.length_a   1.000
_cell.length_b   1.000
_cell.length_c   1.000
_cell.angle_alpha   90.00
_cell.angle_beta   90.00
_cell.angle_gamma   90.00
#
_symmetry.space_group_name_H-M   'P 1'
#
loop_
_entity.id
_entity.type
_entity.pdbx_description
1 polymer ?
#
loop_
_entity_poly.entity_id
_entity_poly.type
_entity_poly.pdbx_seq_one_letter_code
_entity_poly.pdbx_strand_id
1 'polypeptide(L)'
;MRTQSYPESEYRGNHLARDVPVVPLAILFYLFLPTLIHRSINPDLSVGFVPTMGALHAGHVSLAQLARSQCDKVVASIFVNPAQFAPTEDLAKYPRTEDQDVAMLGAAGCDVVFIPNVEEMYPAGIVLNVKDQRGTFVEVTGMSHQMEGSIRPHFFRGVATVVSKLFNIAQPTRAYFGQKDAQQCAVVRTMVRDMFVPTTIVVGETVREADGLAMSSRNRYLAPAERAVAPVLYRGLQAGAALYNEGRGVVSRAEIIAAAAAVVQEEKGATLQYLSLADPFSLAELDKIGANGAIFSGAVLVGKTRIIDNLLLGLSPEKWVK
;
A
#
# COMPACT_ATOMS: atom_id res chain seq x y z
N MET A 1 23.36 -43.34 11.98
CA MET A 1 24.65 -42.78 12.44
C MET A 1 25.18 -41.77 11.44
N ARG A 2 25.08 -40.49 11.79
CA ARG A 2 26.00 -39.36 11.52
C ARG A 2 25.16 -38.08 11.56
N THR A 3 24.92 -37.64 12.79
CA THR A 3 24.50 -36.29 13.15
C THR A 3 25.69 -35.35 12.93
N GLN A 4 25.56 -34.39 12.02
CA GLN A 4 26.48 -33.26 11.94
C GLN A 4 26.01 -32.18 12.91
N SER A 5 26.74 -32.03 14.00
CA SER A 5 26.63 -30.95 14.98
C SER A 5 27.22 -29.66 14.41
N TYR A 6 26.45 -28.57 14.45
CA TYR A 6 26.99 -27.21 14.31
C TYR A 6 27.23 -26.63 15.72
N PRO A 7 28.31 -25.86 15.93
CA PRO A 7 28.72 -25.44 17.27
C PRO A 7 27.85 -24.31 17.82
N GLU A 8 27.33 -24.51 19.03
CA GLU A 8 26.78 -23.47 19.91
C GLU A 8 27.93 -22.70 20.60
N SER A 9 28.21 -21.48 20.15
CA SER A 9 28.88 -20.39 20.89
C SER A 9 29.08 -19.25 19.88
N GLU A 10 28.58 -18.03 20.01
CA GLU A 10 28.61 -17.12 21.15
C GLU A 10 27.42 -16.14 21.05
N TYR A 11 26.54 -16.10 22.04
CA TYR A 11 25.61 -14.98 22.24
C TYR A 11 25.72 -14.54 23.69
N ARG A 12 26.63 -13.59 23.94
CA ARG A 12 26.63 -12.76 25.15
C ARG A 12 27.04 -11.34 24.76
N GLY A 13 26.12 -10.39 24.92
CA GLY A 13 26.48 -8.98 25.06
C GLY A 13 25.51 -7.96 24.47
N ASN A 14 24.65 -7.43 25.35
CA ASN A 14 24.12 -6.06 25.40
C ASN A 14 22.99 -5.60 24.44
N HIS A 15 21.96 -5.03 25.08
CA HIS A 15 20.82 -4.31 24.53
C HIS A 15 21.17 -3.40 23.35
N LEU A 16 20.47 -3.55 22.21
CA LEU A 16 20.02 -2.53 21.24
C LEU A 16 19.44 -3.22 19.99
N ALA A 17 18.17 -2.96 19.67
CA ALA A 17 17.38 -3.51 18.55
C ALA A 17 17.18 -5.05 18.55
N ARG A 18 15.93 -5.52 18.39
CA ARG A 18 15.67 -6.93 18.11
C ARG A 18 16.04 -7.17 16.65
N ASP A 19 17.02 -8.03 16.38
CA ASP A 19 17.28 -8.54 15.04
C ASP A 19 16.03 -9.30 14.55
N VAL A 20 15.37 -8.81 13.51
CA VAL A 20 14.20 -9.50 12.93
C VAL A 20 14.67 -10.58 11.97
N PRO A 21 14.21 -11.83 12.12
CA PRO A 21 14.59 -12.89 11.19
C PRO A 21 14.13 -12.57 9.77
N VAL A 22 15.07 -12.59 8.83
CA VAL A 22 14.85 -12.57 7.37
C VAL A 22 14.77 -14.01 6.89
N VAL A 23 13.71 -14.36 6.17
CA VAL A 23 13.43 -15.76 5.79
C VAL A 23 13.14 -15.88 4.28
N PRO A 24 13.92 -16.67 3.50
CA PRO A 24 13.62 -17.00 2.10
C PRO A 24 12.40 -17.94 2.00
N LEU A 25 11.73 -18.03 0.84
CA LEU A 25 10.48 -18.83 0.70
C LEU A 25 10.68 -20.30 1.08
N ALA A 26 11.82 -20.89 0.73
CA ALA A 26 12.17 -22.27 1.07
C ALA A 26 12.22 -22.52 2.58
N ILE A 27 12.55 -21.50 3.37
CA ILE A 27 12.57 -21.55 4.84
C ILE A 27 11.24 -21.05 5.41
N LEU A 28 10.52 -20.14 4.74
CA LEU A 28 9.17 -19.74 5.14
C LEU A 28 8.23 -20.96 5.12
N PHE A 29 8.29 -21.85 4.12
CA PHE A 29 7.51 -23.09 4.14
C PHE A 29 7.84 -24.01 5.34
N TYR A 30 9.06 -23.97 5.88
CA TYR A 30 9.48 -24.77 7.04
C TYR A 30 9.28 -24.07 8.40
N LEU A 31 9.39 -22.73 8.46
CA LEU A 31 9.14 -21.90 9.65
C LEU A 31 7.67 -21.48 9.78
N PHE A 32 6.86 -21.59 8.71
CA PHE A 32 5.41 -21.35 8.66
C PHE A 32 4.58 -22.60 8.32
N LEU A 33 5.16 -23.81 8.25
CA LEU A 33 4.37 -25.00 8.57
C LEU A 33 3.70 -24.84 9.96
N PRO A 34 4.33 -24.17 10.96
CA PRO A 34 3.71 -23.69 12.18
C PRO A 34 2.63 -22.59 12.07
N THR A 35 2.30 -21.95 10.93
CA THR A 35 1.12 -21.03 10.87
C THR A 35 -0.12 -21.66 10.26
N LEU A 36 0.05 -22.51 9.25
CA LEU A 36 -0.98 -23.49 8.87
C LEU A 36 -1.35 -24.37 10.07
N ILE A 37 -0.34 -24.68 10.89
CA ILE A 37 -0.49 -25.38 12.17
C ILE A 37 -0.86 -24.42 13.33
N HIS A 38 -0.48 -23.13 13.38
CA HIS A 38 -0.84 -22.26 14.52
C HIS A 38 -2.31 -21.92 14.55
N ARG A 39 -3.01 -21.70 13.44
CA ARG A 39 -4.48 -21.54 13.51
C ARG A 39 -5.20 -22.83 13.94
N SER A 40 -4.59 -23.99 13.70
CA SER A 40 -5.09 -25.30 14.14
C SER A 40 -4.56 -25.75 15.52
N ILE A 41 -3.51 -25.11 16.06
CA ILE A 41 -2.90 -25.37 17.39
C ILE A 41 -3.21 -24.28 18.42
N ASN A 42 -3.41 -23.03 18.00
CA ASN A 42 -3.76 -21.88 18.83
C ASN A 42 -4.62 -20.87 18.03
N PRO A 43 -5.94 -21.11 17.93
CA PRO A 43 -6.87 -20.27 17.17
C PRO A 43 -6.98 -18.82 17.70
N ASP A 44 -6.46 -18.55 18.89
CA ASP A 44 -6.53 -17.23 19.54
C ASP A 44 -5.40 -16.28 19.12
N LEU A 45 -4.37 -16.76 18.41
CA LEU A 45 -3.23 -15.94 18.00
C LEU A 45 -3.55 -15.10 16.75
N SER A 46 -3.59 -13.78 16.93
CA SER A 46 -3.84 -12.83 15.85
C SER A 46 -2.57 -12.45 15.08
N VAL A 47 -2.63 -12.54 13.75
CA VAL A 47 -1.51 -12.18 12.86
C VAL A 47 -1.86 -10.94 12.04
N GLY A 48 -1.06 -9.89 12.18
CA GLY A 48 -1.10 -8.67 11.38
C GLY A 48 -0.10 -8.74 10.23
N PHE A 49 -0.53 -8.38 9.02
CA PHE A 49 0.32 -8.42 7.83
C PHE A 49 0.43 -7.06 7.13
N VAL A 50 1.67 -6.65 6.84
CA VAL A 50 1.97 -5.37 6.16
C VAL A 50 2.70 -5.66 4.84
N PRO A 51 1.97 -5.73 3.70
CA PRO A 51 2.61 -5.90 2.40
C PRO A 51 3.27 -4.61 1.92
N THR A 52 4.55 -4.68 1.55
CA THR A 52 5.30 -3.53 1.02
C THR A 52 6.16 -3.92 -0.19
N MET A 53 6.62 -2.92 -0.93
CA MET A 53 7.64 -3.08 -1.99
C MET A 53 9.06 -2.70 -1.51
N GLY A 54 9.27 -2.44 -0.22
CA GLY A 54 10.53 -1.87 0.28
C GLY A 54 10.69 -0.37 0.00
N ALA A 55 11.90 0.14 0.23
CA ALA A 55 12.21 1.57 0.29
C ALA A 55 11.30 2.31 1.27
N LEU A 56 11.33 1.83 2.52
CA LEU A 56 10.36 2.19 3.54
C LEU A 56 10.52 3.65 3.99
N HIS A 57 9.45 4.16 4.58
CA HIS A 57 9.34 5.52 5.14
C HIS A 57 8.38 5.48 6.32
N ALA A 58 8.18 6.61 7.03
CA ALA A 58 7.39 6.64 8.26
C ALA A 58 5.93 6.15 8.05
N GLY A 59 5.36 6.35 6.85
CA GLY A 59 4.09 5.72 6.46
C GLY A 59 4.08 4.20 6.63
N HIS A 60 5.08 3.48 6.13
CA HIS A 60 5.18 2.02 6.28
C HIS A 60 5.39 1.62 7.75
N VAL A 61 6.22 2.36 8.48
CA VAL A 61 6.47 2.15 9.92
C VAL A 61 5.17 2.31 10.71
N SER A 62 4.34 3.30 10.39
CA SER A 62 3.06 3.51 11.06
C SER A 62 2.09 2.35 10.87
N LEU A 63 2.09 1.70 9.69
CA LEU A 63 1.28 0.50 9.45
C LEU A 63 1.76 -0.70 10.27
N ALA A 64 3.08 -0.89 10.40
CA ALA A 64 3.65 -1.93 11.24
C ALA A 64 3.36 -1.70 12.74
N GLN A 65 3.45 -0.45 13.20
CA GLN A 65 3.08 -0.08 14.57
C GLN A 65 1.58 -0.29 14.84
N LEU A 66 0.73 0.06 13.88
CA LEU A 66 -0.71 -0.20 13.96
C LEU A 66 -1.01 -1.71 13.97
N ALA A 67 -0.29 -2.50 13.17
CA ALA A 67 -0.40 -3.95 13.21
C ALA A 67 0.01 -4.51 14.57
N ARG A 68 1.08 -3.98 15.16
CA ARG A 68 1.60 -4.41 16.46
C ARG A 68 0.65 -4.09 17.61
N SER A 69 -0.09 -2.97 17.54
CA SER A 69 -1.06 -2.60 18.58
C SER A 69 -2.36 -3.40 18.52
N GLN A 70 -2.64 -4.09 17.42
CA GLN A 70 -3.90 -4.81 17.19
C GLN A 70 -3.75 -6.33 17.01
N CYS A 71 -2.52 -6.83 16.86
CA CYS A 71 -2.23 -8.25 16.64
C CYS A 71 -1.12 -8.76 17.56
N ASP A 72 -1.09 -10.08 17.82
CA ASP A 72 -0.08 -10.77 18.62
C ASP A 72 1.24 -10.97 17.88
N LYS A 73 1.16 -11.17 16.56
CA LYS A 73 2.31 -11.29 15.67
C LYS A 73 2.17 -10.35 14.49
N VAL A 74 3.29 -9.76 14.08
CA VAL A 74 3.36 -8.88 12.92
C VAL A 74 4.33 -9.46 11.89
N VAL A 75 3.83 -9.64 10.68
CA VAL A 75 4.61 -10.07 9.53
C VAL A 75 4.58 -8.95 8.50
N ALA A 76 5.73 -8.63 7.91
CA ALA A 76 5.80 -7.72 6.78
C ALA A 76 6.37 -8.45 5.56
N SER A 77 6.02 -8.00 4.36
CA SER A 77 6.73 -8.43 3.15
C SER A 77 7.45 -7.27 2.48
N ILE A 78 8.62 -7.55 1.91
CA ILE A 78 9.33 -6.64 1.00
C ILE A 78 9.43 -7.35 -0.35
N PHE A 79 8.62 -6.93 -1.31
CA PHE A 79 8.65 -7.52 -2.65
C PHE A 79 8.27 -6.51 -3.73
N VAL A 80 9.24 -6.15 -4.58
CA VAL A 80 8.98 -5.32 -5.76
C VAL A 80 8.34 -6.20 -6.84
N ASN A 81 7.01 -6.22 -6.86
CA ASN A 81 6.22 -7.10 -7.72
C ASN A 81 6.31 -6.72 -9.21
N PRO A 82 6.92 -7.51 -10.12
CA PRO A 82 6.99 -7.14 -11.54
C PRO A 82 5.62 -7.10 -12.24
N ALA A 83 4.64 -7.88 -11.77
CA ALA A 83 3.34 -8.00 -12.42
C ALA A 83 2.51 -6.71 -12.40
N GLN A 84 2.85 -5.76 -11.53
CA GLN A 84 2.19 -4.44 -11.47
C GLN A 84 2.99 -3.33 -12.16
N PHE A 85 4.03 -3.68 -12.93
CA PHE A 85 4.82 -2.74 -13.73
C PHE A 85 4.66 -2.99 -15.23
N ALA A 86 4.64 -1.91 -16.00
CA ALA A 86 4.76 -1.95 -17.46
C ALA A 86 6.23 -1.73 -17.88
N PRO A 87 6.62 -2.10 -19.11
CA PRO A 87 8.00 -1.93 -19.60
C PRO A 87 8.52 -0.48 -19.54
N THR A 88 7.61 0.50 -19.62
CA THR A 88 7.92 1.93 -19.56
C THR A 88 7.99 2.49 -18.14
N GLU A 89 7.68 1.69 -17.13
CA GLU A 89 7.65 2.11 -15.72
C GLU A 89 8.98 1.86 -15.02
N ASP A 90 9.07 2.31 -13.76
CA ASP A 90 10.32 2.45 -13.02
C ASP A 90 10.83 1.17 -12.34
N LEU A 91 10.44 -0.03 -12.80
CA LEU A 91 10.82 -1.29 -12.14
C LEU A 91 12.34 -1.43 -11.93
N ALA A 92 13.13 -1.16 -12.97
CA ALA A 92 14.59 -1.28 -12.91
C ALA A 92 15.25 -0.18 -12.05
N LYS A 93 14.54 0.93 -11.80
CA LYS A 93 15.02 2.07 -11.02
C LYS A 93 14.44 2.10 -9.60
N TYR A 94 13.55 1.16 -9.28
CA TYR A 94 12.88 1.14 -7.99
C TYR A 94 13.92 0.93 -6.88
N PRO A 95 13.96 1.80 -5.86
CA PRO A 95 14.96 1.74 -4.81
C PRO A 95 14.91 0.42 -4.04
N ARG A 96 16.08 -0.17 -3.76
CA ARG A 96 16.23 -1.37 -2.95
C ARG A 96 17.12 -1.04 -1.76
N THR A 97 16.55 -1.09 -0.55
CA THR A 97 17.20 -0.70 0.70
C THR A 97 16.93 -1.75 1.78
N GLU A 98 17.05 -3.04 1.42
CA GLU A 98 16.59 -4.18 2.22
C GLU A 98 17.10 -4.16 3.67
N ASP A 99 18.40 -3.95 3.91
CA ASP A 99 18.96 -3.91 5.27
C ASP A 99 18.34 -2.79 6.13
N GLN A 100 18.18 -1.60 5.54
CA GLN A 100 17.54 -0.46 6.20
C GLN A 100 16.05 -0.74 6.46
N ASP A 101 15.37 -1.32 5.48
CA ASP A 101 13.95 -1.64 5.55
C ASP A 101 13.67 -2.68 6.66
N VAL A 102 14.50 -3.72 6.76
CA VAL A 102 14.42 -4.74 7.82
C VAL A 102 14.65 -4.12 9.20
N ALA A 103 15.67 -3.26 9.34
CA ALA A 103 15.93 -2.56 10.60
C ALA A 103 14.75 -1.66 11.02
N MET A 104 14.14 -0.94 10.07
CA MET A 104 12.97 -0.10 10.31
C MET A 104 11.75 -0.93 10.76
N LEU A 105 11.50 -2.07 10.11
CA LEU A 105 10.40 -2.97 10.46
C LEU A 105 10.62 -3.61 11.85
N GLY A 106 11.86 -3.97 12.19
CA GLY A 106 12.20 -4.48 13.52
C GLY A 106 12.01 -3.48 14.62
N ALA A 107 12.44 -2.24 14.42
CA ALA A 107 12.17 -1.15 15.35
C ALA A 107 10.66 -0.87 15.48
N ALA A 108 9.86 -1.12 14.43
CA ALA A 108 8.41 -0.97 14.44
C ALA A 108 7.66 -2.14 15.10
N GLY A 109 8.36 -3.20 15.51
CA GLY A 109 7.78 -4.36 16.18
C GLY A 109 7.34 -5.49 15.26
N CYS A 110 7.86 -5.58 14.03
CA CYS A 110 7.68 -6.75 13.18
C CYS A 110 8.39 -7.97 13.77
N ASP A 111 7.71 -9.11 13.81
CA ASP A 111 8.27 -10.39 14.24
C ASP A 111 8.99 -11.12 13.08
N VAL A 112 8.54 -10.94 11.85
CA VAL A 112 9.09 -11.59 10.64
C VAL A 112 9.04 -10.64 9.45
N VAL A 113 10.12 -10.62 8.64
CA VAL A 113 10.13 -9.97 7.31
C VAL A 113 10.32 -11.02 6.23
N PHE A 114 9.32 -11.14 5.36
CA PHE A 114 9.33 -12.03 4.20
C PHE A 114 9.84 -11.28 2.96
N ILE A 115 10.97 -11.74 2.41
CA ILE A 115 11.66 -11.10 1.27
C ILE A 115 11.84 -12.13 0.16
N PRO A 116 10.78 -12.46 -0.61
CA PRO A 116 10.91 -13.44 -1.68
C PRO A 116 11.60 -12.86 -2.91
N ASN A 117 12.25 -13.72 -3.67
CA ASN A 117 12.68 -13.38 -5.02
C ASN A 117 11.54 -13.55 -6.06
N VAL A 118 11.78 -13.11 -7.29
CA VAL A 118 10.78 -13.13 -8.36
C VAL A 118 10.40 -14.55 -8.77
N GLU A 119 11.34 -15.49 -8.80
CA GLU A 119 11.09 -16.89 -9.21
C GLU A 119 10.29 -17.65 -8.16
N GLU A 120 10.55 -17.38 -6.88
CA GLU A 120 9.77 -17.87 -5.74
C GLU A 120 8.31 -17.43 -5.83
N MET A 121 8.07 -16.15 -6.15
CA MET A 121 6.71 -15.67 -6.35
C MET A 121 6.14 -16.14 -7.68
N TYR A 122 6.89 -16.14 -8.78
CA TYR A 122 6.44 -16.42 -10.14
C TYR A 122 7.26 -17.56 -10.77
N PRO A 123 7.01 -18.83 -10.39
CA PRO A 123 7.83 -19.97 -10.82
C PRO A 123 7.73 -20.25 -12.33
N ALA A 124 6.64 -19.83 -12.98
CA ALA A 124 6.49 -19.89 -14.44
C ALA A 124 7.15 -18.69 -15.16
N GLY A 125 7.84 -17.82 -14.43
CA GLY A 125 8.30 -16.51 -14.89
C GLY A 125 7.20 -15.45 -14.88
N ILE A 126 7.61 -14.18 -14.92
CA ILE A 126 6.72 -13.04 -15.11
C ILE A 126 7.38 -12.03 -16.05
N VAL A 127 6.67 -11.64 -17.09
CA VAL A 127 7.11 -10.63 -18.06
C VAL A 127 6.31 -9.34 -17.87
N LEU A 128 6.88 -8.21 -18.29
CA LEU A 128 6.26 -6.89 -18.10
C LEU A 128 5.12 -6.62 -19.10
N ASN A 129 5.16 -7.23 -20.28
CA ASN A 129 4.04 -7.12 -21.23
C ASN A 129 2.90 -8.01 -20.77
N VAL A 130 1.79 -7.40 -20.35
CA VAL A 130 0.60 -8.10 -19.85
C VAL A 130 0.06 -9.15 -20.83
N LYS A 131 0.13 -8.88 -22.14
CA LYS A 131 -0.35 -9.83 -23.17
C LYS A 131 0.49 -11.11 -23.22
N ASP A 132 1.73 -11.03 -22.78
CA ASP A 132 2.70 -12.12 -22.79
C ASP A 132 2.81 -12.81 -21.43
N GLN A 133 2.14 -12.27 -20.40
CA GLN A 133 2.08 -12.91 -19.09
C GLN A 133 1.35 -14.26 -19.15
N ARG A 134 1.84 -15.24 -18.39
CA ARG A 134 1.29 -16.59 -18.29
C ARG A 134 1.14 -16.98 -16.82
N GLY A 135 0.23 -17.91 -16.54
CA GLY A 135 -0.09 -18.37 -15.18
C GLY A 135 -1.39 -17.77 -14.62
N THR A 136 -1.56 -17.91 -13.30
CA THR A 136 -2.78 -17.47 -12.60
C THR A 136 -2.72 -16.00 -12.23
N PHE A 137 -3.80 -15.29 -12.51
CA PHE A 137 -3.99 -13.87 -12.16
C PHE A 137 -5.36 -13.66 -11.55
N VAL A 138 -5.45 -12.63 -10.70
CA VAL A 138 -6.70 -12.17 -10.10
C VAL A 138 -6.98 -10.78 -10.63
N GLU A 139 -8.21 -10.56 -11.10
CA GLU A 139 -8.66 -9.28 -11.63
C GLU A 139 -9.97 -8.88 -10.95
N VAL A 140 -9.99 -7.65 -10.43
CA VAL A 140 -11.20 -7.03 -9.84
C VAL A 140 -11.79 -6.09 -10.88
N THR A 141 -12.88 -6.52 -11.52
CA THR A 141 -13.54 -5.76 -12.58
C THR A 141 -14.33 -4.58 -12.00
N GLY A 142 -14.65 -3.58 -12.83
CA GLY A 142 -15.44 -2.42 -12.40
C GLY A 142 -14.68 -1.34 -11.61
N MET A 143 -13.56 -1.68 -10.99
CA MET A 143 -12.78 -0.78 -10.11
C MET A 143 -11.35 -0.52 -10.61
N SER A 144 -10.84 -1.42 -11.45
CA SER A 144 -9.46 -1.42 -11.94
C SER A 144 -9.19 -0.49 -13.14
N HIS A 145 -10.23 0.10 -13.75
CA HIS A 145 -10.13 0.83 -15.02
C HIS A 145 -10.35 2.35 -14.91
N GLN A 146 -10.72 2.84 -13.74
CA GLN A 146 -10.96 4.26 -13.45
C GLN A 146 -9.72 4.90 -12.81
N MET A 147 -9.61 6.24 -12.81
CA MET A 147 -8.53 6.99 -12.15
C MET A 147 -7.12 6.45 -12.45
N GLU A 148 -6.41 5.88 -11.46
CA GLU A 148 -5.08 5.29 -11.67
C GLU A 148 -5.10 4.15 -12.67
N GLY A 149 -6.21 3.42 -12.72
CA GLY A 149 -6.44 2.28 -13.60
C GLY A 149 -6.58 2.65 -15.08
N SER A 150 -7.07 3.85 -15.40
CA SER A 150 -7.15 4.29 -16.80
C SER A 150 -5.77 4.64 -17.36
N ILE A 151 -4.87 5.10 -16.49
CA ILE A 151 -3.47 5.44 -16.81
C ILE A 151 -2.59 4.18 -16.79
N ARG A 152 -2.88 3.25 -15.87
CA ARG A 152 -2.09 2.03 -15.61
C ARG A 152 -3.01 0.79 -15.64
N PRO A 153 -3.53 0.38 -16.80
CA PRO A 153 -4.55 -0.67 -16.91
C PRO A 153 -4.10 -2.04 -16.40
N HIS A 154 -2.79 -2.28 -16.33
CA HIS A 154 -2.18 -3.50 -15.79
C HIS A 154 -2.04 -3.49 -14.27
N PHE A 155 -1.99 -2.31 -13.64
CA PHE A 155 -1.50 -2.13 -12.27
C PHE A 155 -2.32 -2.93 -11.26
N PHE A 156 -3.64 -2.77 -11.26
CA PHE A 156 -4.50 -3.38 -10.24
C PHE A 156 -4.66 -4.90 -10.40
N ARG A 157 -4.54 -5.45 -11.62
CA ARG A 157 -4.46 -6.91 -11.82
C ARG A 157 -3.16 -7.46 -11.20
N GLY A 158 -2.05 -6.76 -11.39
CA GLY A 158 -0.78 -7.09 -10.75
C GLY A 158 -0.85 -7.04 -9.22
N VAL A 159 -1.46 -5.99 -8.66
CA VAL A 159 -1.70 -5.83 -7.21
C VAL A 159 -2.59 -6.95 -6.67
N ALA A 160 -3.77 -7.17 -7.25
CA ALA A 160 -4.71 -8.19 -6.77
C ALA A 160 -4.09 -9.59 -6.81
N THR A 161 -3.32 -9.89 -7.86
CA THR A 161 -2.59 -11.15 -7.99
C THR A 161 -1.54 -11.33 -6.88
N VAL A 162 -0.67 -10.34 -6.66
CA VAL A 162 0.39 -10.50 -5.64
C VAL A 162 -0.18 -10.50 -4.23
N VAL A 163 -1.18 -9.68 -3.93
CA VAL A 163 -1.82 -9.64 -2.61
C VAL A 163 -2.55 -10.96 -2.33
N SER A 164 -3.23 -11.54 -3.32
CA SER A 164 -3.84 -12.88 -3.18
C SER A 164 -2.81 -13.95 -2.83
N LYS A 165 -1.64 -13.93 -3.48
CA LYS A 165 -0.55 -14.88 -3.18
C LYS A 165 0.01 -14.67 -1.78
N LEU A 166 0.24 -13.43 -1.39
CA LEU A 166 0.72 -13.09 -0.05
C LEU A 166 -0.30 -13.48 1.03
N PHE A 167 -1.61 -13.33 0.80
CA PHE A 167 -2.64 -13.79 1.73
C PHE A 167 -2.71 -15.32 1.84
N ASN A 168 -2.50 -16.04 0.73
CA ASN A 168 -2.41 -17.51 0.78
C ASN A 168 -1.18 -17.99 1.54
N ILE A 169 -0.06 -17.25 1.46
CA ILE A 169 1.19 -17.55 2.16
C ILE A 169 1.10 -17.20 3.65
N ALA A 170 0.72 -15.96 3.97
CA ALA A 170 0.78 -15.42 5.32
C ALA A 170 -0.48 -15.71 6.16
N GLN A 171 -1.62 -15.98 5.51
CA GLN A 171 -2.93 -16.23 6.14
C GLN A 171 -3.27 -15.27 7.31
N PRO A 172 -3.16 -13.95 7.12
CA PRO A 172 -3.27 -13.02 8.23
C PRO A 172 -4.69 -12.92 8.78
N THR A 173 -4.81 -12.57 10.06
CA THR A 173 -6.10 -12.16 10.65
C THR A 173 -6.47 -10.76 10.18
N ARG A 174 -5.47 -9.86 10.10
CA ARG A 174 -5.62 -8.48 9.65
C ARG A 174 -4.51 -8.12 8.67
N ALA A 175 -4.82 -7.41 7.60
CA ALA A 175 -3.84 -6.87 6.68
C ALA A 175 -3.95 -5.34 6.59
N TYR A 176 -2.82 -4.66 6.63
CA TYR A 176 -2.75 -3.20 6.81
C TYR A 176 -2.26 -2.53 5.52
N PHE A 177 -3.06 -1.59 5.01
CA PHE A 177 -2.77 -0.84 3.79
C PHE A 177 -2.87 0.67 4.06
N GLY A 178 -2.04 1.46 3.38
CA GLY A 178 -2.06 2.92 3.54
C GLY A 178 -3.15 3.57 2.70
N GLN A 179 -3.91 4.48 3.31
CA GLN A 179 -4.96 5.29 2.66
C GLN A 179 -4.43 6.05 1.45
N LYS A 180 -3.15 6.44 1.44
CA LYS A 180 -2.50 7.15 0.32
C LYS A 180 -2.81 6.52 -1.04
N ASP A 181 -2.86 5.19 -1.09
CA ASP A 181 -3.22 4.42 -2.28
C ASP A 181 -4.69 3.96 -2.17
N ALA A 182 -5.62 4.92 -2.06
CA ALA A 182 -7.05 4.70 -1.77
C ALA A 182 -7.72 3.74 -2.75
N GLN A 183 -7.44 3.87 -4.05
CA GLN A 183 -7.96 2.94 -5.06
C GLN A 183 -7.43 1.52 -4.87
N GLN A 184 -6.17 1.37 -4.45
CA GLN A 184 -5.59 0.07 -4.10
C GLN A 184 -6.34 -0.56 -2.92
N CYS A 185 -6.61 0.24 -1.88
CA CYS A 185 -7.40 -0.21 -0.73
C CYS A 185 -8.79 -0.69 -1.18
N ALA A 186 -9.48 0.07 -2.02
CA ALA A 186 -10.79 -0.30 -2.55
C ALA A 186 -10.75 -1.61 -3.35
N VAL A 187 -9.78 -1.78 -4.25
CA VAL A 187 -9.58 -3.01 -5.04
C VAL A 187 -9.31 -4.22 -4.13
N VAL A 188 -8.39 -4.10 -3.17
CA VAL A 188 -8.03 -5.21 -2.27
C VAL A 188 -9.22 -5.61 -1.38
N ARG A 189 -10.00 -4.65 -0.90
CA ARG A 189 -11.20 -4.93 -0.08
C ARG A 189 -12.26 -5.67 -0.88
N THR A 190 -12.53 -5.23 -2.11
CA THR A 190 -13.48 -5.90 -3.00
C THR A 190 -13.02 -7.33 -3.28
N MET A 191 -11.73 -7.52 -3.57
CA MET A 191 -11.13 -8.85 -3.74
C MET A 191 -11.34 -9.74 -2.50
N VAL A 192 -11.05 -9.22 -1.30
CA VAL A 192 -11.22 -9.96 -0.04
C VAL A 192 -12.68 -10.37 0.19
N ARG A 193 -13.61 -9.43 -0.02
CA ARG A 193 -15.06 -9.66 0.11
C ARG A 193 -15.55 -10.72 -0.87
N ASP A 194 -15.25 -10.55 -2.16
CA ASP A 194 -15.83 -11.35 -3.23
C ASP A 194 -15.21 -12.75 -3.31
N MET A 195 -13.96 -12.90 -2.86
CA MET A 195 -13.26 -14.19 -2.81
C MET A 195 -13.34 -14.87 -1.44
N PHE A 196 -14.13 -14.32 -0.50
CA PHE A 196 -14.27 -14.83 0.87
C PHE A 196 -12.93 -15.07 1.58
N VAL A 197 -11.95 -14.18 1.38
CA VAL A 197 -10.65 -14.29 2.03
C VAL A 197 -10.82 -14.02 3.53
N PRO A 198 -10.41 -14.93 4.43
CA PRO A 198 -10.66 -14.82 5.87
C PRO A 198 -9.69 -13.86 6.57
N THR A 199 -9.64 -12.62 6.09
CA THR A 199 -8.74 -11.53 6.52
C THR A 199 -9.53 -10.24 6.63
N THR A 200 -9.34 -9.48 7.71
CA THR A 200 -9.87 -8.11 7.81
C THR A 200 -8.88 -7.12 7.21
N ILE A 201 -9.36 -6.22 6.33
CA ILE A 201 -8.53 -5.13 5.80
C ILE A 201 -8.62 -3.92 6.74
N VAL A 202 -7.47 -3.44 7.19
CA VAL A 202 -7.33 -2.21 7.99
C VAL A 202 -6.64 -1.15 7.13
N VAL A 203 -7.25 0.03 7.05
CA VAL A 203 -6.69 1.17 6.32
C VAL A 203 -6.06 2.14 7.32
N GLY A 204 -4.77 2.40 7.19
CA GLY A 204 -4.05 3.39 8.00
C GLY A 204 -4.01 4.76 7.32
N GLU A 205 -4.04 5.83 8.11
CA GLU A 205 -3.98 7.21 7.62
C GLU A 205 -2.73 7.48 6.75
N THR A 206 -2.88 8.40 5.80
CA THR A 206 -1.75 8.90 5.01
C THR A 206 -0.80 9.69 5.90
N VAL A 207 0.40 9.15 6.15
CA VAL A 207 1.48 9.90 6.79
C VAL A 207 2.06 10.93 5.82
N ARG A 208 2.26 12.15 6.31
CA ARG A 208 2.68 13.31 5.54
C ARG A 208 4.00 13.87 6.06
N GLU A 209 4.77 14.48 5.18
CA GLU A 209 5.90 15.35 5.54
C GLU A 209 5.37 16.65 6.20
N ALA A 210 6.27 17.44 6.80
CA ALA A 210 5.87 18.62 7.60
C ALA A 210 5.10 19.69 6.79
N ASP A 211 5.31 19.74 5.47
CA ASP A 211 4.63 20.63 4.54
C ASP A 211 3.36 20.02 3.92
N GLY A 212 2.96 18.84 4.37
CA GLY A 212 1.73 18.15 3.95
C GLY A 212 1.89 17.19 2.77
N LEU A 213 3.07 17.11 2.14
CA LEU A 213 3.30 16.13 1.07
C LEU A 213 3.11 14.71 1.60
N ALA A 214 2.25 13.92 0.95
CA ALA A 214 2.12 12.50 1.28
C ALA A 214 3.46 11.77 1.11
N MET A 215 3.88 11.03 2.14
CA MET A 215 5.14 10.30 2.08
C MET A 215 5.09 9.21 1.02
N SER A 216 6.11 9.16 0.17
CA SER A 216 6.22 8.19 -0.91
C SER A 216 7.69 7.88 -1.19
N SER A 217 8.01 6.61 -1.47
CA SER A 217 9.35 6.21 -1.92
C SER A 217 9.79 7.00 -3.15
N ARG A 218 8.84 7.42 -4.01
CA ARG A 218 9.07 8.21 -5.23
C ARG A 218 9.37 9.69 -5.00
N ASN A 219 9.18 10.22 -3.78
CA ASN A 219 9.53 11.63 -3.49
C ASN A 219 11.02 11.90 -3.70
N ARG A 220 11.88 10.86 -3.58
CA ARG A 220 13.33 10.95 -3.83
C ARG A 220 13.71 11.31 -5.27
N TYR A 221 12.78 11.20 -6.22
CA TYR A 221 13.02 11.54 -7.62
C TYR A 221 12.88 13.03 -7.89
N LEU A 222 12.29 13.79 -6.96
CA LEU A 222 12.06 15.23 -7.11
C LEU A 222 13.37 15.99 -6.88
N ALA A 223 13.74 16.86 -7.81
CA ALA A 223 14.77 17.88 -7.57
C ALA A 223 14.30 18.87 -6.49
N PRO A 224 15.19 19.62 -5.82
CA PRO A 224 14.80 20.54 -4.75
C PRO A 224 13.69 21.53 -5.13
N ALA A 225 13.73 22.10 -6.34
CA ALA A 225 12.69 23.01 -6.84
C ALA A 225 11.36 22.29 -7.10
N GLU A 226 11.41 21.06 -7.62
CA GLU A 226 10.23 20.23 -7.84
C GLU A 226 9.61 19.79 -6.50
N ARG A 227 10.45 19.43 -5.52
CA ARG A 227 10.00 19.05 -4.18
C ARG A 227 9.28 20.20 -3.48
N ALA A 228 9.72 21.44 -3.65
CA ALA A 228 9.03 22.60 -3.08
C ALA A 228 7.60 22.79 -3.63
N VAL A 229 7.36 22.37 -4.88
CA VAL A 229 6.06 22.45 -5.55
C VAL A 229 5.13 21.29 -5.18
N ALA A 230 5.70 20.11 -4.94
CA ALA A 230 4.98 18.85 -4.71
C ALA A 230 3.77 18.91 -3.73
N PRO A 231 3.80 19.66 -2.61
CA PRO A 231 2.65 19.76 -1.70
C PRO A 231 1.40 20.44 -2.30
N VAL A 232 1.48 21.03 -3.50
CA VAL A 232 0.34 21.73 -4.13
C VAL A 232 -0.90 20.85 -4.30
N LEU A 233 -0.74 19.55 -4.59
CA LEU A 233 -1.88 18.66 -4.70
C LEU A 233 -2.63 18.55 -3.36
N TYR A 234 -1.90 18.41 -2.26
CA TYR A 234 -2.51 18.39 -0.93
C TYR A 234 -3.21 19.72 -0.60
N ARG A 235 -2.58 20.87 -0.91
CA ARG A 235 -3.22 22.19 -0.75
C ARG A 235 -4.53 22.29 -1.54
N GLY A 236 -4.56 21.80 -2.79
CA GLY A 236 -5.77 21.76 -3.61
C GLY A 236 -6.83 20.87 -3.00
N LEU A 237 -6.48 19.64 -2.60
CA LEU A 237 -7.42 18.73 -1.94
C LEU A 237 -8.00 19.33 -0.64
N GLN A 238 -7.17 20.02 0.15
CA GLN A 238 -7.62 20.74 1.34
C GLN A 238 -8.61 21.86 1.01
N ALA A 239 -8.43 22.60 -0.08
CA ALA A 239 -9.38 23.64 -0.49
C ALA A 239 -10.76 23.04 -0.83
N GLY A 240 -10.81 21.92 -1.56
CA GLY A 240 -12.07 21.23 -1.81
C GLY A 240 -12.69 20.61 -0.54
N ALA A 241 -11.85 20.09 0.37
CA ALA A 241 -12.31 19.56 1.66
C ALA A 241 -12.86 20.65 2.59
N ALA A 242 -12.24 21.83 2.60
CA ALA A 242 -12.72 22.99 3.36
C ALA A 242 -14.12 23.39 2.90
N LEU A 243 -14.33 23.48 1.58
CA LEU A 243 -15.64 23.80 1.01
C LEU A 243 -16.71 22.78 1.44
N TYR A 244 -16.39 21.48 1.37
CA TYR A 244 -17.29 20.42 1.85
C TYR A 244 -17.67 20.60 3.33
N ASN A 245 -16.69 20.90 4.19
CA ASN A 245 -16.92 21.06 5.62
C ASN A 245 -17.74 22.32 5.94
N GLU A 246 -17.43 23.45 5.31
CA GLU A 246 -18.14 24.73 5.46
C GLU A 246 -19.59 24.64 4.97
N GLY A 247 -19.80 23.99 3.82
CA GLY A 247 -21.12 23.70 3.27
C GLY A 247 -21.88 22.60 4.03
N ARG A 248 -21.34 22.09 5.16
CA ARG A 248 -21.92 21.03 5.99
C ARG A 248 -22.32 19.77 5.19
N GLY A 249 -21.53 19.45 4.17
CA GLY A 249 -21.76 18.33 3.27
C GLY A 249 -22.75 18.57 2.13
N VAL A 250 -23.32 19.77 2.00
CA VAL A 250 -24.25 20.16 0.94
C VAL A 250 -23.53 20.99 -0.11
N VAL A 251 -22.55 20.37 -0.78
CA VAL A 251 -21.75 21.00 -1.85
C VAL A 251 -21.73 20.06 -3.05
N SER A 252 -21.83 20.61 -4.26
CA SER A 252 -21.77 19.79 -5.47
C SER A 252 -20.34 19.33 -5.74
N ARG A 253 -20.19 18.19 -6.43
CA ARG A 253 -18.89 17.75 -6.94
C ARG A 253 -18.17 18.83 -7.74
N ALA A 254 -18.89 19.55 -8.60
CA ALA A 254 -18.29 20.56 -9.48
C ALA A 254 -17.58 21.67 -8.69
N GLU A 255 -18.19 22.12 -7.58
CA GLU A 255 -17.62 23.16 -6.72
C GLU A 255 -16.37 22.66 -5.97
N ILE A 256 -16.41 21.44 -5.43
CA ILE A 256 -15.25 20.81 -4.74
C ILE A 256 -14.07 20.68 -5.71
N ILE A 257 -14.33 20.17 -6.92
CA ILE A 257 -13.31 19.98 -7.95
C ILE A 257 -12.74 21.32 -8.41
N ALA A 258 -13.59 22.33 -8.63
CA ALA A 258 -13.16 23.66 -9.06
C ALA A 258 -12.25 24.34 -8.02
N ALA A 259 -12.61 24.26 -6.73
CA ALA A 259 -11.81 24.83 -5.65
C ALA A 259 -10.39 24.22 -5.60
N ALA A 260 -10.29 22.90 -5.72
CA ALA A 260 -8.99 22.23 -5.74
C ALA A 260 -8.21 22.51 -7.03
N ALA A 261 -8.88 22.52 -8.18
CA ALA A 261 -8.24 22.79 -9.46
C ALA A 261 -7.62 24.20 -9.50
N ALA A 262 -8.31 25.21 -8.96
CA ALA A 262 -7.81 26.58 -8.90
C ALA A 262 -6.45 26.67 -8.20
N VAL A 263 -6.32 26.04 -7.02
CA VAL A 263 -5.06 26.02 -6.26
C VAL A 263 -3.93 25.34 -7.04
N VAL A 264 -4.21 24.22 -7.71
CA VAL A 264 -3.18 23.49 -8.45
C VAL A 264 -2.76 24.24 -9.72
N GLN A 265 -3.71 24.89 -10.41
CA GLN A 265 -3.44 25.60 -11.66
C GLN A 265 -2.64 26.90 -11.49
N GLU A 266 -2.69 27.52 -10.31
CA GLU A 266 -1.86 28.69 -9.99
C GLU A 266 -0.36 28.33 -9.86
N GLU A 267 -0.04 27.08 -9.57
CA GLU A 267 1.31 26.59 -9.37
C GLU A 267 1.96 26.12 -10.67
N LYS A 268 2.79 26.97 -11.27
CA LYS A 268 3.41 26.73 -12.59
C LYS A 268 4.28 25.48 -12.68
N GLY A 269 4.74 24.94 -11.54
CA GLY A 269 5.58 23.75 -11.49
C GLY A 269 4.83 22.42 -11.50
N ALA A 270 3.49 22.43 -11.49
CA ALA A 270 2.67 21.23 -11.42
C ALA A 270 1.62 21.19 -12.54
N THR A 271 1.51 20.05 -13.20
CA THR A 271 0.46 19.80 -14.20
C THR A 271 -0.60 18.90 -13.59
N LEU A 272 -1.82 19.42 -13.41
CA LEU A 272 -2.95 18.61 -12.96
C LEU A 272 -3.30 17.55 -14.00
N GLN A 273 -3.36 16.28 -13.59
CA GLN A 273 -3.77 15.18 -14.46
C GLN A 273 -5.23 14.82 -14.27
N TYR A 274 -5.68 14.69 -13.01
CA TYR A 274 -7.09 14.54 -12.69
C TYR A 274 -7.38 14.96 -11.25
N LEU A 275 -8.66 15.27 -11.01
CA LEU A 275 -9.31 15.26 -9.71
C LEU A 275 -10.56 14.38 -9.84
N SER A 276 -10.84 13.60 -8.80
CA SER A 276 -11.96 12.66 -8.77
C SER A 276 -12.65 12.71 -7.42
N LEU A 277 -13.97 12.58 -7.41
CA LEU A 277 -14.77 12.47 -6.20
C LEU A 277 -15.62 11.21 -6.31
N ALA A 278 -15.17 10.14 -5.67
CA ALA A 278 -15.68 8.80 -5.91
C ALA A 278 -16.29 8.15 -4.67
N ASP A 279 -17.25 7.25 -4.88
CA ASP A 279 -17.81 6.41 -3.82
C ASP A 279 -16.71 5.49 -3.27
N PRO A 280 -16.55 5.38 -1.93
CA PRO A 280 -15.44 4.65 -1.33
C PRO A 280 -15.49 3.13 -1.50
N PHE A 281 -16.58 2.60 -2.06
CA PHE A 281 -16.79 1.16 -2.21
C PHE A 281 -16.92 0.70 -3.66
N SER A 282 -17.56 1.49 -4.51
CA SER A 282 -17.72 1.20 -5.94
C SER A 282 -16.73 1.96 -6.82
N LEU A 283 -16.09 3.02 -6.30
CA LEU A 283 -15.28 3.99 -7.04
C LEU A 283 -16.04 4.75 -8.15
N ALA A 284 -17.35 4.59 -8.24
CA ALA A 284 -18.17 5.40 -9.14
C ALA A 284 -18.07 6.87 -8.76
N GLU A 285 -17.90 7.74 -9.77
CA GLU A 285 -17.93 9.19 -9.57
C GLU A 285 -19.27 9.62 -8.98
N LEU A 286 -19.23 10.52 -8.01
CA LEU A 286 -20.38 11.01 -7.27
C LEU A 286 -20.77 12.42 -7.70
N ASP A 287 -22.04 12.68 -7.96
CA ASP A 287 -22.49 14.07 -8.15
C ASP A 287 -22.58 14.83 -6.80
N LYS A 288 -22.85 14.09 -5.72
CA LYS A 288 -22.99 14.58 -4.34
C LYS A 288 -22.48 13.53 -3.35
N ILE A 289 -21.96 13.99 -2.22
CA ILE A 289 -21.45 13.12 -1.15
C ILE A 289 -22.63 12.61 -0.32
N GLY A 290 -22.80 11.29 -0.30
CA GLY A 290 -23.85 10.62 0.47
C GLY A 290 -23.39 10.20 1.88
N ALA A 291 -24.21 9.38 2.55
CA ALA A 291 -23.95 8.89 3.91
C ALA A 291 -22.68 8.03 4.04
N ASN A 292 -22.21 7.43 2.94
CA ASN A 292 -20.97 6.65 2.90
C ASN A 292 -19.70 7.51 2.87
N GLY A 293 -19.85 8.83 2.73
CA GLY A 293 -18.74 9.73 2.44
C GLY A 293 -18.22 9.56 1.00
N ALA A 294 -17.02 10.06 0.75
CA ALA A 294 -16.36 10.03 -0.56
C ALA A 294 -14.84 9.95 -0.42
N ILE A 295 -14.19 9.39 -1.45
CA ILE A 295 -12.76 9.55 -1.69
C ILE A 295 -12.60 10.75 -2.62
N PHE A 296 -11.96 11.81 -2.13
CA PHE A 296 -11.53 12.94 -2.95
C PHE A 296 -10.06 12.77 -3.30
N SER A 297 -9.77 12.41 -4.54
CA SER A 297 -8.42 12.03 -4.99
C SER A 297 -7.95 12.87 -6.17
N GLY A 298 -6.65 12.89 -6.40
CA GLY A 298 -6.07 13.52 -7.57
C GLY A 298 -4.67 13.05 -7.88
N ALA A 299 -4.20 13.47 -9.04
CA ALA A 299 -2.82 13.29 -9.47
C ALA A 299 -2.28 14.53 -10.14
N VAL A 300 -1.02 14.86 -9.85
CA VAL A 300 -0.25 15.92 -10.52
C VAL A 300 1.07 15.37 -11.03
N LEU A 301 1.55 15.93 -12.13
CA LEU A 301 2.91 15.72 -12.61
C LEU A 301 3.78 16.90 -12.19
N VAL A 302 4.86 16.64 -11.46
CA VAL A 302 5.86 17.65 -11.07
C VAL A 302 7.21 17.20 -11.63
N GLY A 303 7.73 17.95 -12.60
CA GLY A 303 8.84 17.49 -13.42
C GLY A 303 8.49 16.20 -14.17
N LYS A 304 9.17 15.09 -13.81
CA LYS A 304 8.87 13.74 -14.32
C LYS A 304 8.18 12.84 -13.30
N THR A 305 7.97 13.33 -12.08
CA THR A 305 7.44 12.54 -10.97
C THR A 305 5.94 12.74 -10.88
N ARG A 306 5.21 11.65 -10.95
CA ARG A 306 3.75 11.64 -10.79
C ARG A 306 3.40 11.46 -9.32
N ILE A 307 2.73 12.44 -8.76
CA ILE A 307 2.31 12.49 -7.36
C ILE A 307 0.80 12.21 -7.32
N ILE A 308 0.40 11.32 -6.43
CA ILE A 308 -0.98 11.01 -6.14
C ILE A 308 -1.26 11.32 -4.68
N ASP A 309 -2.49 11.74 -4.40
CA ASP A 309 -2.94 12.00 -3.04
C ASP A 309 -4.47 11.90 -2.97
N ASN A 310 -5.00 11.76 -1.75
CA ASN A 310 -6.42 11.75 -1.50
C ASN A 310 -6.77 12.21 -0.07
N LEU A 311 -8.01 12.66 0.08
CA LEU A 311 -8.68 12.89 1.36
C LEU A 311 -10.00 12.13 1.39
N LEU A 312 -10.39 11.67 2.57
CA LEU A 312 -11.72 11.11 2.80
C LEU A 312 -12.64 12.23 3.29
N LEU A 313 -13.80 12.38 2.66
CA LEU A 313 -14.81 13.37 3.01
C LEU A 313 -16.03 12.66 3.59
N GLY A 314 -16.44 13.02 4.81
CA GLY A 314 -17.54 12.34 5.50
C GLY A 314 -17.27 10.87 5.86
N LEU A 315 -16.00 10.44 5.80
CA LEU A 315 -15.52 9.09 6.07
C LEU A 315 -14.18 9.18 6.80
N SER A 316 -13.89 8.21 7.67
CA SER A 316 -12.56 8.04 8.28
C SER A 316 -11.98 6.67 7.91
N PRO A 317 -10.65 6.46 7.96
CA PRO A 317 -10.06 5.17 7.65
C PRO A 317 -10.59 4.02 8.52
N GLU A 318 -10.89 4.28 9.79
CA GLU A 318 -11.44 3.29 10.72
C GLU A 318 -12.88 2.92 10.39
N LYS A 319 -13.64 3.86 9.81
CA LYS A 319 -15.02 3.64 9.34
C LYS A 319 -15.06 3.13 7.92
N TRP A 320 -13.96 3.25 7.18
CA TRP A 320 -13.79 2.63 5.89
C TRP A 320 -13.52 1.15 6.12
N VAL A 321 -14.54 0.43 6.59
CA VAL A 321 -14.58 -1.01 6.88
C VAL A 321 -15.98 -1.45 6.45
N LYS A 322 -16.05 -2.42 5.54
CA LYS A 322 -17.27 -3.07 5.08
C LYS A 322 -16.98 -4.55 5.08
#